data_AF-A0A926E9S0-F1
#
_entry.id   AF-A0A926E9S0-F1
#
_cell.length_a   1.000
_cell.length_b   1.000
_cell.length_c   1.000
_cell.angle_alpha   90.00
_cell.angle_beta   90.00
_cell.angle_gamma   90.00
#
_symmetry.space_group_name_H-M   'P 1'
#
loop_
_entity.id
_entity.type
_entity.pdbx_description
1 polymer ?
#
loop_
_entity_poly.entity_id
_entity_poly.type
_entity_poly.pdbx_seq_one_letter_code
_entity_poly.pdbx_strand_id
1 'polypeptide(L)'
;MDREIKKLNDIFVNLFNTVLRLEEEAIQNASYGDISITEVHTLEAVGTGRPKTMTHIANILGIKVSTLTTAINRLVKKGYAQRLRDENDRRIVKVSLTERGMDAVKEHEDFHESMIREAIAQIPEESIRQFVSSVDNINNFLVMRSSMAYKKDTSFELAPMELAGNHLPVPIVQAGMSIGVAGSSLVSAVAIEGGLGLIGTSEIGYGTNDYEENPLKANLSAIEKTVSEARNMVKKAKGKGLVGASIMWNNPNAGEYVKAAIRGGAQVIVTSAGVPKNLPEYCSDRKIALMPTISSKRAASAITKAWTQKYNRTPDGFIFQGPLAAGLLGFKEEELEKATGDRYKIIAEIKAELAKLENCPLIVGGGIFHKSDAEKVYRYGADGILMGTRFVTTEECDASDEYKKLYLNCTENDVTIIRSPMKTSVRVMKNSFSDMLASTGKDQYDIIGAVKRGVCGDYDSGLIFCSAGVDGIRKIDTVKDVFREFIT
;
A
#
# COMPACT_ATOMS: atom_id res chain seq x y z
N MET A 1 23.00 1.19 -17.06
CA MET A 1 22.41 1.54 -15.76
C MET A 1 23.45 2.14 -14.82
N ASP A 2 24.63 1.53 -14.65
CA ASP A 2 25.67 2.08 -13.75
C ASP A 2 26.21 3.46 -14.18
N ARG A 3 26.32 3.70 -15.49
CA ARG A 3 26.73 5.00 -16.03
C ARG A 3 25.71 6.08 -15.72
N GLU A 4 24.42 5.76 -15.86
CA GLU A 4 23.31 6.65 -15.57
C GLU A 4 23.20 6.92 -14.07
N ILE A 5 23.39 5.90 -13.22
CA ILE A 5 23.44 6.04 -11.76
C ILE A 5 24.57 6.98 -11.34
N LYS A 6 25.78 6.78 -11.89
CA LYS A 6 26.91 7.68 -11.61
C LYS A 6 26.59 9.12 -12.00
N LYS A 7 26.02 9.31 -13.20
CA LYS A 7 25.60 10.63 -13.68
C LYS A 7 24.55 11.26 -12.76
N LEU A 8 23.55 10.51 -12.30
CA LEU A 8 22.52 10.99 -11.37
C LEU A 8 23.11 11.35 -10.01
N ASN A 9 24.04 10.56 -9.49
CA ASN A 9 24.74 10.86 -8.25
C ASN A 9 25.51 12.19 -8.37
N ASP A 10 26.27 12.36 -9.45
CA ASP A 10 27.01 13.60 -9.70
C ASP A 10 26.06 14.80 -9.84
N ILE A 11 24.92 14.62 -10.52
CA ILE A 11 23.87 15.64 -10.63
C ILE A 11 23.32 15.99 -9.24
N PHE A 12 22.93 15.02 -8.41
CA PHE A 12 22.35 15.30 -7.10
C PHE A 12 23.33 15.97 -6.15
N VAL A 13 24.59 15.52 -6.11
CA VAL A 13 25.63 16.15 -5.29
C VAL A 13 25.87 17.58 -5.75
N ASN A 14 26.00 17.81 -7.06
CA ASN A 14 26.22 19.15 -7.59
C ASN A 14 25.01 20.05 -7.38
N LEU A 15 23.79 19.55 -7.58
CA LEU A 15 22.55 20.29 -7.36
C LEU A 15 22.45 20.71 -5.89
N PHE A 16 22.61 19.78 -4.95
CA PHE A 16 22.54 20.08 -3.51
C PHE A 16 23.56 21.15 -3.10
N ASN A 17 24.82 21.00 -3.50
CA ASN A 17 25.87 21.98 -3.19
C ASN A 17 25.64 23.34 -3.88
N THR A 18 25.09 23.33 -5.10
CA THR A 18 24.83 24.56 -5.85
C THR A 18 23.67 25.34 -5.25
N VAL A 19 22.57 24.65 -4.88
CA VAL A 19 21.43 25.28 -4.20
C VAL A 19 21.86 25.88 -2.86
N LEU A 20 22.65 25.15 -2.06
CA LEU A 20 23.17 25.69 -0.79
C LEU A 20 24.01 26.96 -0.99
N ARG A 21 24.85 27.01 -2.03
CA ARG A 21 25.63 28.21 -2.34
C ARG A 21 24.75 29.37 -2.81
N LEU A 22 23.76 29.10 -3.67
CA LEU A 22 22.82 30.12 -4.13
C LEU A 22 22.01 30.70 -2.97
N GLU A 23 21.55 29.86 -2.04
CA GLU A 23 20.90 30.30 -0.80
C GLU A 23 21.82 31.18 0.04
N GLU A 24 23.08 30.76 0.24
CA GLU A 24 24.04 31.52 1.03
C GLU A 24 24.33 32.91 0.43
N GLU A 25 24.49 32.98 -0.89
CA GLU A 25 24.65 34.24 -1.63
C GLU A 25 23.39 35.11 -1.57
N ALA A 26 22.20 34.51 -1.71
CA ALA A 26 20.93 35.24 -1.63
C ALA A 26 20.74 35.87 -0.25
N ILE A 27 21.02 35.12 0.83
CA ILE A 27 20.90 35.63 2.21
C ILE A 27 21.89 36.76 2.47
N GLN A 28 23.14 36.65 2.01
CA GLN A 28 24.15 37.71 2.19
C GLN A 28 23.74 39.03 1.54
N ASN A 29 22.96 38.97 0.45
CA ASN A 29 22.49 40.14 -0.29
C ASN A 29 21.06 40.58 0.10
N ALA A 30 20.39 39.83 0.98
CA ALA A 30 19.03 40.11 1.40
C ALA A 30 18.96 41.21 2.47
N SER A 31 17.75 41.74 2.70
CA SER A 31 17.50 42.71 3.78
C SER A 31 17.79 42.16 5.20
N TYR A 32 17.95 40.84 5.30
CA TYR A 32 18.20 40.07 6.51
C TYR A 32 19.57 39.34 6.51
N GLY A 33 20.58 39.86 5.80
CA GLY A 33 21.91 39.24 5.77
C GLY A 33 22.66 39.11 7.10
N ASP A 34 22.10 39.59 8.22
CA ASP A 34 22.61 39.38 9.58
C ASP A 34 22.18 38.04 10.22
N ILE A 35 21.38 37.22 9.53
CA ILE A 35 21.01 35.86 9.97
C ILE A 35 21.55 34.77 9.02
N SER A 36 21.87 33.60 9.60
CA SER A 36 22.37 32.43 8.87
C SER A 36 21.25 31.61 8.21
N ILE A 37 21.58 30.74 7.24
CA ILE A 37 20.64 29.76 6.65
C ILE A 37 19.84 29.01 7.73
N THR A 38 20.53 28.49 8.75
CA THR A 38 19.87 27.77 9.84
C THR A 38 18.89 28.65 10.63
N GLU A 39 19.21 29.93 10.80
CA GLU A 39 18.33 30.90 11.47
C GLU A 39 17.12 31.25 10.61
N VAL A 40 17.28 31.44 9.29
CA VAL A 40 16.17 31.68 8.35
C VAL A 40 15.21 30.49 8.31
N HIS A 41 15.72 29.26 8.12
CA HIS A 41 14.88 28.05 8.16
C HIS A 41 14.22 27.84 9.54
N THR A 42 14.84 28.33 10.63
CA THR A 42 14.19 28.34 11.94
C THR A 42 13.01 29.32 11.98
N LEU A 43 13.12 30.50 11.34
CA LEU A 43 12.01 31.45 11.21
C LEU A 43 10.87 30.86 10.36
N GLU A 44 11.16 30.16 9.26
CA GLU A 44 10.15 29.45 8.46
C GLU A 44 9.43 28.37 9.29
N ALA A 45 10.17 27.59 10.08
CA ALA A 45 9.58 26.58 10.96
C ALA A 45 8.67 27.20 12.04
N VAL A 46 8.99 28.41 12.54
CA VAL A 46 8.08 29.21 13.37
C VAL A 46 6.86 29.63 12.55
N GLY A 47 7.06 30.14 11.34
CA GLY A 47 6.03 30.52 10.38
C GLY A 47 5.24 31.77 10.76
N THR A 48 4.56 32.34 9.76
CA THR A 48 3.77 33.59 9.86
C THR A 48 2.40 33.43 10.55
N GLY A 49 2.04 32.18 10.90
CA GLY A 49 0.77 31.84 11.53
C GLY A 49 0.75 32.01 13.05
N ARG A 50 -0.09 31.19 13.71
CA ARG A 50 -0.25 31.23 15.17
C ARG A 50 1.05 30.87 15.90
N PRO A 51 1.32 31.44 17.10
CA PRO A 51 2.50 31.12 17.88
C PRO A 51 2.64 29.61 18.16
N LYS A 52 3.84 29.06 17.94
CA LYS A 52 4.13 27.62 18.06
C LYS A 52 4.96 27.32 19.31
N THR A 53 4.81 26.11 19.86
CA THR A 53 5.65 25.66 20.98
C THR A 53 7.05 25.25 20.51
N MET A 54 8.04 25.30 21.39
CA MET A 54 9.41 24.84 21.10
C MET A 54 9.45 23.38 20.61
N THR A 55 8.66 22.49 21.23
CA THR A 55 8.58 21.08 20.82
C THR A 55 8.05 20.94 19.40
N HIS A 56 7.03 21.73 19.03
CA HIS A 56 6.46 21.67 17.69
C HIS A 56 7.46 22.16 16.62
N ILE A 57 8.15 23.26 16.86
CA ILE A 57 9.17 23.80 15.94
C ILE A 57 10.35 22.83 15.82
N ALA A 58 10.80 22.23 16.92
CA ALA A 58 11.91 21.27 16.91
C ALA A 58 11.58 20.02 16.07
N ASN A 59 10.33 19.56 16.14
CA ASN A 59 9.84 18.44 15.32
C ASN A 59 9.78 18.79 13.83
N ILE A 60 9.41 20.03 13.46
CA ILE A 60 9.42 20.48 12.06
C ILE A 60 10.85 20.45 11.50
N LEU A 61 11.82 20.92 12.28
CA LEU A 61 13.23 21.00 11.87
C LEU A 61 13.99 19.67 12.01
N GLY A 62 13.40 18.64 12.65
CA GLY A 62 14.08 17.37 12.92
C GLY A 62 15.28 17.47 13.88
N ILE A 63 15.29 18.45 14.79
CA ILE A 63 16.39 18.70 15.74
C ILE A 63 15.94 18.57 17.20
N LYS A 64 16.90 18.45 18.13
CA LYS A 64 16.61 18.47 19.57
C LYS A 64 16.16 19.86 20.03
N VAL A 65 15.22 19.91 20.98
CA VAL A 65 14.74 21.16 21.60
C VAL A 65 15.87 22.00 22.23
N SER A 66 16.91 21.34 22.75
CA SER A 66 18.11 22.01 23.26
C SER A 66 18.86 22.79 22.17
N THR A 67 18.99 22.21 20.98
CA THR A 67 19.59 22.87 19.80
C THR A 67 18.75 24.06 19.36
N LEU A 68 17.43 23.86 19.24
CA LEU A 68 16.50 24.92 18.85
C LEU A 68 16.53 26.11 19.81
N THR A 69 16.68 25.87 21.12
CA THR A 69 16.71 26.93 22.13
C THR A 69 17.81 27.96 21.85
N THR A 70 18.96 27.49 21.38
CA THR A 70 20.10 28.38 21.04
C THR A 70 19.77 29.24 19.82
N ALA A 71 19.18 28.65 18.77
CA ALA A 71 18.79 29.37 17.56
C ALA A 71 17.72 30.44 17.85
N ILE A 72 16.65 30.07 18.58
CA ILE A 72 15.59 31.00 18.96
C ILE A 72 16.14 32.15 19.82
N ASN A 73 17.07 31.90 20.74
CA ASN A 73 17.66 32.97 21.55
C ASN A 73 18.41 34.00 20.70
N ARG A 74 19.11 33.56 19.65
CA ARG A 74 19.78 34.47 18.71
C ARG A 74 18.77 35.27 17.90
N LEU A 75 17.74 34.61 17.37
CA LEU A 75 16.68 35.26 16.59
C LEU A 75 15.90 36.29 17.41
N VAL A 76 15.63 36.01 18.69
CA VAL A 76 15.01 36.97 19.62
C VAL A 76 15.94 38.15 19.87
N LYS A 77 17.23 37.90 20.13
CA LYS A 77 18.22 38.98 20.33
C LYS A 77 18.36 39.87 19.09
N LYS A 78 18.26 39.29 17.90
CA LYS A 78 18.30 40.01 16.61
C LYS A 78 16.96 40.66 16.23
N GLY A 79 15.89 40.43 17.00
CA GLY A 79 14.58 41.05 16.79
C GLY A 79 13.71 40.41 15.71
N TYR A 80 14.01 39.19 15.27
CA TYR A 80 13.26 38.44 14.26
C TYR A 80 12.15 37.56 14.85
N ALA A 81 12.29 37.16 16.10
CA ALA A 81 11.33 36.32 16.79
C ALA A 81 11.04 36.87 18.20
N GLN A 82 9.89 36.50 18.74
CA GLN A 82 9.50 36.85 20.10
C GLN A 82 8.93 35.64 20.84
N ARG A 83 9.15 35.61 22.15
CA ARG A 83 8.59 34.58 23.03
C ARG A 83 7.33 35.11 23.69
N LEU A 84 6.26 34.33 23.57
CA LEU A 84 4.96 34.60 24.18
C LEU A 84 4.72 33.55 25.26
N ARG A 85 4.27 33.97 26.44
CA ARG A 85 3.79 33.02 27.47
C ARG A 85 2.32 32.75 27.21
N ASP A 86 1.91 31.49 27.29
CA ASP A 86 0.51 31.13 27.14
C ASP A 86 -0.33 31.76 28.27
N GLU A 87 -1.51 32.26 27.91
CA GLU A 87 -2.42 32.98 28.82
C GLU A 87 -3.03 32.05 29.89
N ASN A 88 -3.22 30.76 29.56
CA ASN A 88 -3.83 29.77 30.43
C ASN A 88 -2.81 28.94 31.22
N ASP A 89 -1.61 28.72 30.67
CA ASP A 89 -0.50 28.09 31.39
C ASP A 89 0.83 28.82 31.13
N ARG A 90 1.23 29.69 32.07
CA ARG A 90 2.47 30.49 31.99
C ARG A 90 3.76 29.66 31.88
N ARG A 91 3.71 28.34 32.11
CA ARG A 91 4.85 27.43 31.90
C ARG A 91 5.07 27.11 30.41
N ILE A 92 4.05 27.31 29.57
CA ILE A 92 4.14 27.09 28.14
C ILE A 92 4.69 28.35 27.46
N VAL A 93 5.88 28.21 26.86
CA VAL A 93 6.49 29.26 26.05
C VAL A 93 6.23 28.94 24.57
N LYS A 94 5.57 29.87 23.89
CA LYS A 94 5.37 29.88 22.44
C LYS A 94 6.31 30.88 21.79
N VAL A 95 6.57 30.70 20.51
CA VAL A 95 7.38 31.59 19.68
C VAL A 95 6.52 32.07 18.52
N SER A 96 6.62 33.35 18.20
CA SER A 96 6.07 33.95 16.98
C SER A 96 7.13 34.80 16.29
N LEU A 97 6.92 35.08 15.02
CA LEU A 97 7.71 36.06 14.28
C LEU A 97 7.35 37.48 14.71
N THR A 98 8.31 38.40 14.62
CA THR A 98 8.06 39.84 14.59
C THR A 98 7.74 40.27 13.15
N GLU A 99 7.42 41.55 12.91
CA GLU A 99 7.28 42.10 11.55
C GLU A 99 8.54 41.85 10.71
N ARG A 100 9.71 42.21 11.26
CA ARG A 100 11.02 41.90 10.65
C ARG A 100 11.24 40.40 10.41
N GLY A 101 10.72 39.55 11.29
CA GLY A 101 10.70 38.09 11.13
C GLY A 101 9.88 37.63 9.93
N MET A 102 8.69 38.20 9.76
CA MET A 102 7.78 37.88 8.66
C MET A 102 8.32 38.37 7.32
N ASP A 103 8.90 39.57 7.27
CA ASP A 103 9.51 40.12 6.05
C ASP A 103 10.68 39.25 5.58
N ALA A 104 11.54 38.79 6.50
CA ALA A 104 12.65 37.91 6.15
C ALA A 104 12.20 36.54 5.62
N VAL A 105 11.17 35.95 6.23
CA VAL A 105 10.59 34.69 5.72
C VAL A 105 10.00 34.90 4.33
N LYS A 106 9.26 35.99 4.13
CA LYS A 106 8.65 36.28 2.82
C LYS A 106 9.68 36.50 1.73
N GLU A 107 10.69 37.33 1.97
CA GLU A 107 11.75 37.58 1.00
C GLU A 107 12.56 36.29 0.70
N HIS A 108 12.70 35.39 1.67
CA HIS A 108 13.28 34.07 1.43
C HIS A 108 12.39 33.12 0.61
N GLU A 109 11.08 33.08 0.91
CA GLU A 109 10.10 32.31 0.15
C GLU A 109 10.02 32.80 -1.31
N ASP A 110 10.03 34.12 -1.52
CA ASP A 110 10.04 34.76 -2.85
C ASP A 110 11.31 34.39 -3.64
N PHE A 111 12.47 34.32 -2.97
CA PHE A 111 13.70 33.82 -3.58
C PHE A 111 13.57 32.36 -4.05
N HIS A 112 13.04 31.47 -3.20
CA HIS A 112 12.84 30.07 -3.58
C HIS A 112 11.87 29.91 -4.74
N GLU A 113 10.75 30.66 -4.74
CA GLU A 113 9.78 30.62 -5.83
C GLU A 113 10.40 31.09 -7.15
N SER A 114 11.16 32.20 -7.14
CA SER A 114 11.84 32.71 -8.34
C SER A 114 12.87 31.71 -8.88
N MET A 115 13.73 31.17 -8.00
CA MET A 115 14.75 30.19 -8.37
C MET A 115 14.14 28.96 -9.03
N ILE A 116 13.08 28.39 -8.43
CA ILE A 116 12.40 27.22 -8.99
C ILE A 116 11.70 27.56 -10.30
N ARG A 117 11.01 28.70 -10.38
CA ARG A 117 10.31 29.16 -11.60
C ARG A 117 11.28 29.28 -12.77
N GLU A 118 12.46 29.84 -12.55
CA GLU A 118 13.51 29.97 -13.56
C GLU A 118 14.11 28.61 -13.94
N ALA A 119 14.35 27.74 -12.96
CA ALA A 119 14.89 26.40 -13.21
C ALA A 119 13.95 25.52 -14.04
N ILE A 120 12.64 25.55 -13.76
CA ILE A 120 11.65 24.75 -14.48
C ILE A 120 11.32 25.30 -15.87
N ALA A 121 11.62 26.57 -16.16
CA ALA A 121 11.39 27.17 -17.48
C ALA A 121 12.18 26.48 -18.60
N GLN A 122 13.21 25.71 -18.25
CA GLN A 122 14.01 24.91 -19.17
C GLN A 122 13.35 23.56 -19.53
N ILE A 123 12.24 23.21 -18.87
CA ILE A 123 11.52 21.96 -19.08
C ILE A 123 10.28 22.25 -19.94
N PRO A 124 10.04 21.50 -21.03
CA PRO A 124 8.83 21.65 -21.83
C PRO A 124 7.57 21.48 -20.97
N GLU A 125 6.54 22.29 -21.21
CA GLU A 125 5.33 22.33 -20.38
C GLU A 125 4.65 20.96 -20.29
N GLU A 126 4.64 20.20 -21.39
CA GLU A 126 4.12 18.84 -21.45
C GLU A 126 4.89 17.86 -20.55
N SER A 127 6.15 18.13 -20.25
CA SER A 127 7.05 17.28 -19.45
C SER A 127 7.04 17.62 -17.96
N ILE A 128 6.57 18.82 -17.57
CA ILE A 128 6.60 19.29 -16.17
C ILE A 128 5.89 18.31 -15.24
N ARG A 129 4.72 17.80 -15.64
CA ARG A 129 3.96 16.82 -14.83
C ARG A 129 4.76 15.56 -14.55
N GLN A 130 5.40 15.00 -15.57
CA GLN A 130 6.23 13.80 -15.42
C GLN A 130 7.48 14.06 -14.59
N PHE A 131 8.11 15.23 -14.77
CA PHE A 131 9.27 15.64 -13.98
C PHE A 131 8.93 15.75 -12.49
N VAL A 132 7.85 16.47 -12.15
CA VAL A 132 7.37 16.61 -10.76
C VAL A 132 7.08 15.25 -10.14
N SER A 133 6.40 14.35 -10.86
CA SER A 133 6.13 12.99 -10.36
C SER A 133 7.42 12.19 -10.12
N SER A 134 8.42 12.33 -11.00
CA SER A 134 9.71 11.65 -10.87
C SER A 134 10.49 12.14 -9.64
N VAL A 135 10.55 13.46 -9.44
CA VAL A 135 11.22 14.06 -8.27
C VAL A 135 10.47 13.75 -6.98
N ASP A 136 9.13 13.81 -6.96
CA ASP A 136 8.33 13.47 -5.78
C ASP A 136 8.53 11.99 -5.40
N ASN A 137 8.59 11.08 -6.36
CA ASN A 137 8.89 9.67 -6.09
C ASN A 137 10.25 9.47 -5.40
N ILE A 138 11.28 10.20 -5.85
CA ILE A 138 12.61 10.17 -5.23
C ILE A 138 12.56 10.78 -3.82
N ASN A 139 11.91 11.92 -3.65
CA ASN A 139 11.74 12.56 -2.35
C ASN A 139 11.03 11.64 -1.36
N ASN A 140 9.92 11.01 -1.76
CA ASN A 140 9.18 10.08 -0.90
C ASN A 140 9.99 8.84 -0.52
N PHE A 141 10.80 8.30 -1.45
CA PHE A 141 11.75 7.25 -1.13
C PHE A 141 12.75 7.70 -0.06
N LEU A 142 13.33 8.90 -0.19
CA LEU A 142 14.30 9.44 0.77
C LEU A 142 13.68 9.74 2.14
N VAL A 143 12.47 10.30 2.17
CA VAL A 143 11.70 10.54 3.41
C VAL A 143 11.38 9.23 4.11
N MET A 144 10.95 8.21 3.37
CA MET A 144 10.74 6.89 3.94
C MET A 144 12.04 6.32 4.49
N ARG A 145 13.13 6.34 3.71
CA ARG A 145 14.44 5.82 4.14
C ARG A 145 14.99 6.54 5.36
N SER A 146 14.76 7.85 5.52
CA SER A 146 15.21 8.60 6.70
C SER A 146 14.45 8.22 7.98
N SER A 147 13.23 7.69 7.85
CA SER A 147 12.44 7.14 8.97
C SER A 147 12.85 5.72 9.37
N MET A 148 13.69 5.05 8.57
CA MET A 148 14.14 3.67 8.79
C MET A 148 15.59 3.66 9.32
N ALA A 149 15.95 2.60 10.05
CA ALA A 149 17.34 2.35 10.41
C ALA A 149 18.20 2.20 9.14
N TYR A 150 19.31 2.93 9.06
CA TYR A 150 20.22 2.84 7.93
C TYR A 150 20.82 1.41 7.84
N LYS A 151 20.62 0.76 6.69
CA LYS A 151 21.28 -0.51 6.32
C LYS A 151 22.12 -0.26 5.07
N LYS A 152 23.42 -0.59 5.17
CA LYS A 152 24.45 -0.36 4.16
C LYS A 152 24.24 -1.20 2.88
N ASP A 153 23.59 -2.35 3.02
CA ASP A 153 23.09 -3.16 1.92
C ASP A 153 21.58 -3.38 2.11
N THR A 154 20.81 -3.10 1.06
CA THR A 154 19.41 -3.51 0.94
C THR A 154 19.32 -4.43 -0.27
N SER A 155 20.05 -5.55 -0.23
CA SER A 155 19.76 -6.65 -1.14
C SER A 155 18.29 -7.01 -0.98
N PHE A 156 17.63 -7.21 -2.11
CA PHE A 156 16.25 -7.70 -2.10
C PHE A 156 16.24 -9.07 -1.43
N GLU A 157 15.47 -9.19 -0.36
CA GLU A 157 15.32 -10.44 0.37
C GLU A 157 13.89 -10.49 0.91
N LEU A 158 13.16 -11.52 0.51
CA LEU A 158 11.87 -11.86 1.10
C LEU A 158 12.13 -12.62 2.40
N ALA A 159 12.56 -11.88 3.44
CA ALA A 159 12.94 -12.45 4.73
C ALA A 159 11.73 -13.09 5.45
N PRO A 160 11.92 -14.20 6.18
CA PRO A 160 10.85 -14.80 6.98
C PRO A 160 10.23 -13.79 7.96
N MET A 161 8.93 -13.92 8.21
CA MET A 161 8.20 -13.04 9.13
C MET A 161 7.29 -13.83 10.09
N GLU A 162 6.90 -13.18 11.18
CA GLU A 162 5.97 -13.74 12.16
C GLU A 162 4.62 -13.04 12.07
N LEU A 163 3.54 -13.82 12.00
CA LEU A 163 2.17 -13.33 11.97
C LEU A 163 1.40 -13.95 13.14
N ALA A 164 1.14 -13.15 14.19
CA ALA A 164 0.54 -13.63 15.43
C ALA A 164 1.27 -14.85 16.06
N GLY A 165 2.60 -14.88 15.93
CA GLY A 165 3.45 -16.00 16.39
C GLY A 165 3.45 -17.23 15.48
N ASN A 166 2.84 -17.14 14.29
CA ASN A 166 3.00 -18.13 13.23
C ASN A 166 4.13 -17.70 12.29
N HIS A 167 5.08 -18.60 12.09
CA HIS A 167 6.20 -18.40 11.19
C HIS A 167 5.76 -18.50 9.72
N LEU A 168 6.06 -17.48 8.93
CA LEU A 168 5.91 -17.46 7.47
C LEU A 168 7.31 -17.45 6.81
N PRO A 169 7.80 -18.61 6.32
CA PRO A 169 9.15 -18.73 5.79
C PRO A 169 9.44 -17.84 4.58
N VAL A 170 8.49 -17.73 3.66
CA VAL A 170 8.64 -16.96 2.42
C VAL A 170 7.45 -16.01 2.33
N PRO A 171 7.62 -14.68 2.46
CA PRO A 171 6.53 -13.71 2.46
C PRO A 171 5.97 -13.43 1.06
N ILE A 172 5.65 -14.51 0.34
CA ILE A 172 4.87 -14.53 -0.89
C ILE A 172 3.46 -14.97 -0.51
N VAL A 173 2.49 -14.11 -0.83
CA VAL A 173 1.08 -14.32 -0.56
C VAL A 173 0.34 -14.51 -1.86
N GLN A 174 -0.42 -15.60 -1.94
CA GLN A 174 -1.40 -15.80 -3.00
C GLN A 174 -2.72 -15.14 -2.57
N ALA A 175 -3.29 -14.31 -3.44
CA ALA A 175 -4.48 -13.52 -3.13
C ALA A 175 -5.73 -14.40 -3.02
N GLY A 176 -6.60 -14.19 -2.02
CA GLY A 176 -7.85 -14.95 -1.95
C GLY A 176 -8.83 -14.56 -3.06
N MET A 177 -8.95 -15.43 -4.07
CA MET A 177 -9.78 -15.24 -5.25
C MET A 177 -11.08 -16.06 -5.11
N SER A 178 -12.19 -15.34 -5.08
CA SER A 178 -13.54 -15.85 -4.80
C SER A 178 -14.09 -16.80 -5.89
N ILE A 179 -15.25 -17.41 -5.62
CA ILE A 179 -15.94 -18.36 -6.53
C ILE A 179 -15.06 -19.56 -6.88
N GLY A 180 -14.22 -19.99 -5.94
CA GLY A 180 -13.41 -21.20 -6.09
C GLY A 180 -12.19 -21.07 -7.01
N VAL A 181 -11.81 -19.87 -7.47
CA VAL A 181 -10.55 -19.68 -8.23
C VAL A 181 -9.33 -19.99 -7.35
N ALA A 182 -9.40 -19.66 -6.06
CA ALA A 182 -8.42 -20.07 -5.05
C ALA A 182 -9.04 -21.09 -4.08
N GLY A 183 -9.03 -22.36 -4.48
CA GLY A 183 -9.51 -23.50 -3.70
C GLY A 183 -8.38 -24.17 -2.90
N SER A 184 -8.62 -25.41 -2.45
CA SER A 184 -7.69 -26.13 -1.59
C SER A 184 -6.41 -26.54 -2.33
N SER A 185 -6.46 -26.75 -3.65
CA SER A 185 -5.29 -27.09 -4.47
C SER A 185 -4.28 -25.94 -4.47
N LEU A 186 -4.68 -24.75 -4.95
CA LEU A 186 -3.78 -23.60 -5.04
C LEU A 186 -3.25 -23.17 -3.67
N VAL A 187 -4.15 -23.07 -2.70
CA VAL A 187 -3.83 -22.56 -1.36
C VAL A 187 -2.86 -23.49 -0.65
N SER A 188 -3.05 -24.81 -0.76
CA SER A 188 -2.12 -25.77 -0.17
C SER A 188 -0.78 -25.78 -0.88
N ALA A 189 -0.72 -25.68 -2.21
CA ALA A 189 0.53 -25.62 -2.97
C ALA A 189 1.39 -24.43 -2.55
N VAL A 190 0.79 -23.24 -2.41
CA VAL A 190 1.49 -22.02 -1.94
C VAL A 190 2.04 -22.20 -0.52
N ALA A 191 1.23 -22.77 0.38
CA ALA A 191 1.65 -23.03 1.75
C ALA A 191 2.71 -24.15 1.84
N ILE A 192 2.74 -25.11 0.92
CA ILE A 192 3.78 -26.15 0.85
C ILE A 192 5.14 -25.54 0.51
N GLU A 193 5.18 -24.60 -0.44
CA GLU A 193 6.40 -23.86 -0.82
C GLU A 193 6.82 -22.82 0.25
N GLY A 194 6.07 -22.70 1.35
CA GLY A 194 6.43 -21.85 2.49
C GLY A 194 5.80 -20.46 2.49
N GLY A 195 4.88 -20.17 1.57
CA GLY A 195 4.14 -18.92 1.53
C GLY A 195 2.81 -18.94 2.29
N LEU A 196 2.00 -17.91 2.04
CA LEU A 196 0.65 -17.79 2.59
C LEU A 196 -0.37 -17.98 1.46
N GLY A 197 -1.08 -19.10 1.49
CA GLY A 197 -2.23 -19.34 0.63
C GLY A 197 -3.51 -18.79 1.26
N LEU A 198 -4.32 -18.07 0.49
CA LEU A 198 -5.58 -17.50 0.96
C LEU A 198 -6.77 -18.04 0.17
N ILE A 199 -7.74 -18.58 0.87
CA ILE A 199 -9.01 -18.98 0.26
C ILE A 199 -9.87 -17.73 0.04
N GLY A 200 -10.45 -17.57 -1.16
CA GLY A 200 -11.45 -16.54 -1.42
C GLY A 200 -12.82 -17.00 -0.95
N THR A 201 -13.38 -16.38 0.09
CA THR A 201 -14.59 -16.93 0.75
C THR A 201 -15.91 -16.59 0.06
N SER A 202 -15.95 -15.53 -0.76
CA SER A 202 -17.20 -15.07 -1.36
C SER A 202 -17.70 -16.07 -2.40
N GLU A 203 -18.94 -16.52 -2.24
CA GLU A 203 -19.62 -17.47 -3.14
C GLU A 203 -18.85 -18.77 -3.41
N ILE A 204 -18.01 -19.22 -2.48
CA ILE A 204 -17.24 -20.46 -2.61
C ILE A 204 -18.13 -21.72 -2.60
N GLY A 205 -19.30 -21.64 -1.98
CA GLY A 205 -20.29 -22.72 -1.96
C GLY A 205 -21.11 -22.85 -3.24
N TYR A 206 -20.93 -21.96 -4.23
CA TYR A 206 -21.77 -21.93 -5.44
C TYR A 206 -21.95 -23.28 -6.14
N GLY A 207 -20.90 -24.11 -6.20
CA GLY A 207 -20.96 -25.41 -6.86
C GLY A 207 -21.64 -26.53 -6.06
N THR A 208 -22.18 -26.26 -4.87
CA THR A 208 -22.79 -27.29 -4.02
C THR A 208 -24.29 -27.42 -4.27
N ASN A 209 -24.83 -28.62 -4.09
CA ASN A 209 -26.25 -28.92 -4.33
C ASN A 209 -27.20 -28.09 -3.44
N ASP A 210 -26.74 -27.67 -2.25
CA ASP A 210 -27.53 -26.92 -1.27
C ASP A 210 -27.40 -25.39 -1.43
N TYR A 211 -26.64 -24.91 -2.41
CA TYR A 211 -26.39 -23.48 -2.59
C TYR A 211 -27.64 -22.70 -2.96
N GLU A 212 -28.45 -23.19 -3.90
CA GLU A 212 -29.68 -22.50 -4.33
C GLU A 212 -30.73 -22.41 -3.22
N GLU A 213 -30.74 -23.38 -2.29
CA GLU A 213 -31.66 -23.38 -1.14
C GLU A 213 -31.18 -22.45 -0.02
N ASN A 214 -29.88 -22.48 0.29
CA ASN A 214 -29.30 -21.68 1.35
C ASN A 214 -27.84 -21.30 1.05
N PRO A 215 -27.62 -20.20 0.29
CA PRO A 215 -26.28 -19.78 -0.12
C PRO A 215 -25.35 -19.52 1.08
N LEU A 216 -25.89 -18.98 2.18
CA LEU A 216 -25.10 -18.71 3.38
C LEU A 216 -24.58 -20.00 3.99
N LYS A 217 -25.44 -20.99 4.20
CA LYS A 217 -25.05 -22.29 4.78
C LYS A 217 -24.06 -23.02 3.88
N ALA A 218 -24.31 -23.05 2.58
CA ALA A 218 -23.42 -23.65 1.59
C ALA A 218 -22.03 -22.99 1.63
N ASN A 219 -21.99 -21.65 1.62
CA ASN A 219 -20.74 -20.90 1.73
C ASN A 219 -20.00 -21.20 3.04
N LEU A 220 -20.67 -21.17 4.20
CA LEU A 220 -20.03 -21.45 5.50
C LEU A 220 -19.44 -22.86 5.56
N SER A 221 -20.18 -23.86 5.06
CA SER A 221 -19.73 -25.26 4.99
C SER A 221 -18.53 -25.40 4.06
N ALA A 222 -18.60 -24.79 2.87
CA ALA A 222 -17.52 -24.82 1.88
C ALA A 222 -16.25 -24.12 2.37
N ILE A 223 -16.35 -22.98 3.08
CA ILE A 223 -15.20 -22.30 3.70
C ILE A 223 -14.52 -23.25 4.69
N GLU A 224 -15.27 -23.81 5.64
CA GLU A 224 -14.73 -24.68 6.69
C GLU A 224 -14.06 -25.92 6.10
N LYS A 225 -14.71 -26.56 5.12
CA LYS A 225 -14.19 -27.72 4.40
C LYS A 225 -12.91 -27.39 3.63
N THR A 226 -12.91 -26.33 2.82
CA THR A 226 -11.77 -25.98 1.95
C THR A 226 -10.54 -25.61 2.77
N VAL A 227 -10.71 -24.86 3.86
CA VAL A 227 -9.60 -24.53 4.78
C VAL A 227 -9.05 -25.81 5.40
N SER A 228 -9.91 -26.69 5.92
CA SER A 228 -9.50 -27.95 6.55
C SER A 228 -8.75 -28.86 5.57
N GLU A 229 -9.23 -28.98 4.33
CA GLU A 229 -8.57 -29.74 3.27
C GLU A 229 -7.19 -29.18 2.96
N ALA A 230 -7.07 -27.86 2.76
CA ALA A 230 -5.78 -27.23 2.50
C ALA A 230 -4.80 -27.43 3.67
N ARG A 231 -5.26 -27.28 4.92
CA ARG A 231 -4.45 -27.56 6.13
C ARG A 231 -3.96 -28.99 6.17
N ASN A 232 -4.81 -29.95 5.82
CA ASN A 232 -4.47 -31.37 5.79
C ASN A 232 -3.45 -31.70 4.69
N MET A 233 -3.58 -31.11 3.50
CA MET A 233 -2.62 -31.26 2.40
C MET A 233 -1.24 -30.72 2.78
N VAL A 234 -1.18 -29.50 3.35
CA VAL A 234 0.07 -28.89 3.83
C VAL A 234 0.74 -29.78 4.89
N LYS A 235 -0.05 -30.27 5.86
CA LYS A 235 0.47 -31.17 6.91
C LYS A 235 1.04 -32.46 6.34
N LYS A 236 0.34 -33.10 5.40
CA LYS A 236 0.79 -34.35 4.73
C LYS A 236 2.10 -34.13 3.96
N ALA A 237 2.21 -33.00 3.28
CA ALA A 237 3.42 -32.61 2.54
C ALA A 237 4.54 -32.06 3.42
N LYS A 238 4.33 -31.93 4.74
CA LYS A 238 5.26 -31.27 5.69
C LYS A 238 5.61 -29.83 5.28
N GLY A 239 4.67 -29.15 4.63
CA GLY A 239 4.78 -27.74 4.27
C GLY A 239 4.87 -26.86 5.52
N LYS A 240 5.58 -25.74 5.41
CA LYS A 240 5.85 -24.81 6.53
C LYS A 240 5.14 -23.47 6.40
N GLY A 241 4.47 -23.23 5.28
CA GLY A 241 3.69 -22.02 5.05
C GLY A 241 2.37 -22.02 5.80
N LEU A 242 1.60 -20.97 5.57
CA LEU A 242 0.37 -20.68 6.29
C LEU A 242 -0.84 -20.79 5.36
N VAL A 243 -1.96 -21.21 5.93
CA VAL A 243 -3.26 -21.22 5.24
C VAL A 243 -4.17 -20.21 5.91
N GLY A 244 -4.78 -19.34 5.11
CA GLY A 244 -5.71 -18.33 5.58
C GLY A 244 -6.93 -18.18 4.70
N ALA A 245 -7.74 -17.17 5.02
CA ALA A 245 -8.95 -16.82 4.27
C ALA A 245 -9.02 -15.32 4.02
N SER A 246 -9.46 -14.93 2.83
CA SER A 246 -9.74 -13.56 2.41
C SER A 246 -11.24 -13.33 2.40
N ILE A 247 -11.70 -12.38 3.23
CA ILE A 247 -13.12 -12.13 3.49
C ILE A 247 -13.46 -10.71 3.09
N MET A 248 -14.47 -10.54 2.22
CA MET A 248 -15.01 -9.24 1.88
C MET A 248 -15.78 -8.65 3.07
N TRP A 249 -15.28 -7.57 3.65
CA TRP A 249 -15.80 -7.01 4.90
C TRP A 249 -17.14 -6.29 4.75
N ASN A 250 -17.46 -5.82 3.53
CA ASN A 250 -18.76 -5.26 3.20
C ASN A 250 -19.88 -6.31 3.10
N ASN A 251 -19.56 -7.61 3.19
CA ASN A 251 -20.57 -8.66 3.27
C ASN A 251 -21.25 -8.61 4.67
N PRO A 252 -22.59 -8.54 4.75
CA PRO A 252 -23.31 -8.53 6.04
C PRO A 252 -22.98 -9.74 6.94
N ASN A 253 -22.59 -10.87 6.34
CA ASN A 253 -22.25 -12.12 7.02
C ASN A 253 -20.74 -12.31 7.22
N ALA A 254 -19.91 -11.28 6.99
CA ALA A 254 -18.44 -11.39 7.07
C ALA A 254 -17.96 -12.00 8.40
N GLY A 255 -18.61 -11.64 9.52
CA GLY A 255 -18.29 -12.21 10.83
C GLY A 255 -18.51 -13.72 10.95
N GLU A 256 -19.52 -14.26 10.28
CA GLU A 256 -19.76 -15.71 10.23
C GLU A 256 -18.75 -16.42 9.33
N TYR A 257 -18.31 -15.76 8.25
CA TYR A 257 -17.25 -16.28 7.38
C TYR A 257 -15.91 -16.37 8.13
N VAL A 258 -15.60 -15.37 8.98
CA VAL A 258 -14.43 -15.41 9.86
C VAL A 258 -14.50 -16.64 10.76
N LYS A 259 -15.63 -16.85 11.45
CA LYS A 259 -15.80 -18.00 12.33
C LYS A 259 -15.68 -19.34 11.59
N ALA A 260 -16.26 -19.45 10.39
CA ALA A 260 -16.15 -20.66 9.57
C ALA A 260 -14.71 -20.96 9.14
N ALA A 261 -13.96 -19.94 8.70
CA ALA A 261 -12.56 -20.10 8.35
C ALA A 261 -11.72 -20.54 9.56
N ILE A 262 -11.99 -19.95 10.74
CA ILE A 262 -11.32 -20.33 11.99
C ILE A 262 -11.62 -21.78 12.37
N ARG A 263 -12.88 -22.22 12.30
CA ARG A 263 -13.24 -23.64 12.55
C ARG A 263 -12.56 -24.59 11.59
N GLY A 264 -12.37 -24.18 10.33
CA GLY A 264 -11.59 -24.94 9.34
C GLY A 264 -10.08 -24.97 9.62
N GLY A 265 -9.58 -24.16 10.55
CA GLY A 265 -8.17 -24.13 10.95
C GLY A 265 -7.33 -23.05 10.25
N ALA A 266 -7.95 -21.97 9.78
CA ALA A 266 -7.24 -20.83 9.21
C ALA A 266 -6.31 -20.19 10.26
N GLN A 267 -5.07 -19.91 9.86
CA GLN A 267 -4.06 -19.25 10.71
C GLN A 267 -4.01 -17.75 10.47
N VAL A 268 -4.50 -17.29 9.32
CA VAL A 268 -4.51 -15.87 8.93
C VAL A 268 -5.90 -15.52 8.38
N ILE A 269 -6.45 -14.41 8.84
CA ILE A 269 -7.67 -13.81 8.30
C ILE A 269 -7.29 -12.48 7.67
N VAL A 270 -7.51 -12.39 6.37
CA VAL A 270 -7.38 -11.19 5.57
C VAL A 270 -8.76 -10.62 5.31
N THR A 271 -8.94 -9.31 5.44
CA THR A 271 -10.19 -8.66 5.01
C THR A 271 -9.95 -7.78 3.80
N SER A 272 -10.86 -7.81 2.83
CA SER A 272 -10.91 -6.92 1.68
C SER A 272 -12.20 -6.09 1.67
N ALA A 273 -12.31 -5.12 0.78
CA ALA A 273 -13.55 -4.35 0.53
C ALA A 273 -14.27 -3.85 1.81
N GLY A 274 -13.68 -2.88 2.51
CA GLY A 274 -14.26 -2.26 3.71
C GLY A 274 -13.21 -1.88 4.75
N VAL A 275 -13.63 -1.22 5.84
CA VAL A 275 -12.75 -0.87 6.97
C VAL A 275 -13.13 -1.72 8.19
N PRO A 276 -12.34 -2.76 8.53
CA PRO A 276 -12.72 -3.79 9.51
C PRO A 276 -12.52 -3.36 10.97
N LYS A 277 -13.17 -2.27 11.40
CA LYS A 277 -12.99 -1.74 12.78
C LYS A 277 -13.43 -2.71 13.88
N ASN A 278 -14.23 -3.72 13.57
CA ASN A 278 -14.76 -4.69 14.53
C ASN A 278 -14.38 -6.15 14.23
N LEU A 279 -13.45 -6.41 13.31
CA LEU A 279 -12.95 -7.76 13.05
C LEU A 279 -12.48 -8.51 14.31
N PRO A 280 -11.80 -7.89 15.30
CA PRO A 280 -11.38 -8.61 16.51
C PRO A 280 -12.54 -9.18 17.34
N GLU A 281 -13.78 -8.70 17.18
CA GLU A 281 -14.95 -9.28 17.87
C GLU A 281 -15.25 -10.72 17.42
N TYR A 282 -14.84 -11.08 16.21
CA TYR A 282 -15.11 -12.39 15.61
C TYR A 282 -13.93 -13.36 15.76
N CYS A 283 -12.82 -12.92 16.38
CA CYS A 283 -11.61 -13.72 16.57
C CYS A 283 -10.96 -13.41 17.93
N SER A 284 -11.35 -14.16 18.96
CA SER A 284 -10.75 -14.07 20.30
C SER A 284 -9.37 -14.71 20.39
N ASP A 285 -9.06 -15.67 19.52
CA ASP A 285 -7.74 -16.29 19.48
C ASP A 285 -6.69 -15.30 18.97
N ARG A 286 -5.67 -15.05 19.80
CA ARG A 286 -4.54 -14.18 19.47
C ARG A 286 -3.44 -14.88 18.68
N LYS A 287 -3.55 -16.19 18.45
CA LYS A 287 -2.67 -16.96 17.55
C LYS A 287 -3.13 -16.94 16.10
N ILE A 288 -4.30 -16.36 15.82
CA ILE A 288 -4.78 -16.17 14.45
C ILE A 288 -4.46 -14.75 14.04
N ALA A 289 -3.67 -14.59 12.99
CA ALA A 289 -3.26 -13.29 12.48
C ALA A 289 -4.42 -12.58 11.80
N LEU A 290 -4.66 -11.31 12.13
CA LEU A 290 -5.68 -10.48 11.51
C LEU A 290 -5.00 -9.38 10.68
N MET A 291 -5.18 -9.45 9.36
CA MET A 291 -4.48 -8.59 8.39
C MET A 291 -5.47 -7.83 7.49
N PRO A 292 -5.80 -6.57 7.81
CA PRO A 292 -6.64 -5.74 6.96
C PRO A 292 -5.96 -5.39 5.63
N THR A 293 -6.72 -5.48 4.53
CA THR A 293 -6.33 -4.86 3.25
C THR A 293 -6.70 -3.38 3.27
N ILE A 294 -5.77 -2.53 2.82
CA ILE A 294 -5.89 -1.08 2.79
C ILE A 294 -5.38 -0.52 1.46
N SER A 295 -5.79 0.70 1.16
CA SER A 295 -5.31 1.50 0.01
C SER A 295 -4.63 2.80 0.43
N SER A 296 -4.52 3.09 1.74
CA SER A 296 -3.94 4.34 2.24
C SER A 296 -3.46 4.28 3.70
N LYS A 297 -2.53 5.17 4.04
CA LYS A 297 -2.10 5.44 5.42
C LYS A 297 -3.26 5.78 6.36
N ARG A 298 -4.27 6.53 5.87
CA ARG A 298 -5.44 6.91 6.65
C ARG A 298 -6.23 5.69 7.13
N ALA A 299 -6.40 4.68 6.27
CA ALA A 299 -7.09 3.45 6.63
C ALA A 299 -6.30 2.64 7.68
N ALA A 300 -4.98 2.47 7.49
CA ALA A 300 -4.10 1.85 8.48
C ALA A 300 -4.22 2.49 9.87
N SER A 301 -4.11 3.83 9.93
CA SER A 301 -4.19 4.58 11.19
C SER A 301 -5.56 4.46 11.86
N ALA A 302 -6.65 4.52 11.08
CA ALA A 302 -8.01 4.40 11.60
C ALA A 302 -8.31 3.00 12.17
N ILE A 303 -7.86 1.93 11.50
CA ILE A 303 -8.06 0.56 11.96
C ILE A 303 -7.25 0.31 13.23
N THR A 304 -5.96 0.66 13.19
CA THR A 304 -5.05 0.53 14.34
C THR A 304 -5.61 1.23 15.56
N LYS A 305 -5.99 2.51 15.45
CA LYS A 305 -6.58 3.28 16.55
C LYS A 305 -7.84 2.60 17.11
N ALA A 306 -8.76 2.18 16.24
CA ALA A 306 -10.00 1.54 16.67
C ALA A 306 -9.72 0.24 17.44
N TRP A 307 -8.79 -0.58 16.96
CA TRP A 307 -8.50 -1.86 17.59
C TRP A 307 -7.74 -1.71 18.90
N THR A 308 -6.77 -0.80 18.97
CA THR A 308 -6.05 -0.51 20.21
C THR A 308 -7.03 -0.02 21.29
N GLN A 309 -7.93 0.91 20.94
CA GLN A 309 -8.85 1.52 21.91
C GLN A 309 -9.93 0.56 22.39
N LYS A 310 -10.49 -0.28 21.50
CA LYS A 310 -11.66 -1.11 21.83
C LYS A 310 -11.32 -2.54 22.23
N TYR A 311 -10.23 -3.10 21.72
CA TYR A 311 -9.91 -4.53 21.92
C TYR A 311 -8.51 -4.77 22.51
N ASN A 312 -7.74 -3.72 22.81
CA ASN A 312 -6.36 -3.84 23.24
C ASN A 312 -5.55 -4.78 22.32
N ARG A 313 -5.73 -4.60 21.00
CA ARG A 313 -5.11 -5.40 19.93
C ARG A 313 -4.69 -4.47 18.81
N THR A 314 -3.55 -4.72 18.20
CA THR A 314 -3.13 -4.10 16.94
C THR A 314 -3.22 -5.11 15.82
N PRO A 315 -3.34 -4.69 14.55
CA PRO A 315 -3.24 -5.60 13.41
C PRO A 315 -1.90 -6.33 13.39
N ASP A 316 -1.93 -7.61 13.02
CA ASP A 316 -0.74 -8.48 12.94
C ASP A 316 0.07 -8.23 11.64
N GLY A 317 -0.43 -7.34 10.80
CA GLY A 317 0.16 -6.90 9.54
C GLY A 317 -0.91 -6.22 8.68
N PHE A 318 -0.51 -5.64 7.57
CA PHE A 318 -1.44 -5.07 6.59
C PHE A 318 -1.11 -5.55 5.18
N ILE A 319 -2.15 -5.60 4.34
CA ILE A 319 -1.99 -5.77 2.90
C ILE A 319 -2.28 -4.44 2.23
N PHE A 320 -1.34 -3.90 1.46
CA PHE A 320 -1.63 -2.80 0.55
C PHE A 320 -2.08 -3.36 -0.80
N GLN A 321 -3.33 -3.09 -1.16
CA GLN A 321 -3.83 -3.33 -2.52
C GLN A 321 -3.55 -2.09 -3.37
N GLY A 322 -2.53 -2.18 -4.22
CA GLY A 322 -2.17 -1.12 -5.16
C GLY A 322 -3.19 -0.94 -6.28
N PRO A 323 -3.17 0.21 -6.97
CA PRO A 323 -4.15 0.58 -8.00
C PRO A 323 -4.07 -0.28 -9.27
N LEU A 324 -2.95 -1.01 -9.46
CA LEU A 324 -2.75 -1.95 -10.57
C LEU A 324 -3.38 -3.32 -10.31
N ALA A 325 -3.93 -3.58 -9.11
CA ALA A 325 -4.53 -4.87 -8.76
C ALA A 325 -5.75 -5.22 -9.64
N ALA A 326 -6.11 -6.51 -9.59
CA ALA A 326 -7.36 -7.03 -10.15
C ALA A 326 -8.52 -6.85 -9.14
N GLY A 327 -9.76 -7.01 -9.62
CA GLY A 327 -10.93 -7.08 -8.74
C GLY A 327 -11.40 -5.72 -8.25
N LEU A 328 -12.12 -5.71 -7.11
CA LEU A 328 -12.61 -4.48 -6.48
C LEU A 328 -11.43 -3.68 -5.92
N LEU A 329 -11.29 -2.44 -6.39
CA LEU A 329 -10.20 -1.55 -6.02
C LEU A 329 -10.60 -0.63 -4.86
N GLY A 330 -9.66 -0.37 -3.95
CA GLY A 330 -9.82 0.61 -2.87
C GLY A 330 -9.69 2.08 -3.31
N PHE A 331 -9.91 2.38 -4.59
CA PHE A 331 -9.77 3.70 -5.22
C PHE A 331 -10.99 3.99 -6.09
N LYS A 332 -11.38 5.26 -6.18
CA LYS A 332 -12.37 5.70 -7.18
C LYS A 332 -11.72 5.81 -8.55
N GLU A 333 -12.54 5.76 -9.60
CA GLU A 333 -12.08 5.80 -10.98
C GLU A 333 -11.25 7.07 -11.27
N GLU A 334 -11.71 8.22 -10.79
CA GLU A 334 -11.05 9.51 -10.99
C GLU A 334 -9.73 9.63 -10.20
N GLU A 335 -9.51 8.76 -9.21
CA GLU A 335 -8.30 8.73 -8.37
C GLU A 335 -7.26 7.73 -8.90
N LEU A 336 -7.63 6.81 -9.80
CA LEU A 336 -6.78 5.68 -10.19
C LEU A 336 -5.51 6.08 -10.92
N GLU A 337 -5.58 7.07 -11.82
CA GLU A 337 -4.40 7.55 -12.55
C GLU A 337 -3.38 8.14 -11.57
N LYS A 338 -3.83 9.05 -10.70
CA LYS A 338 -2.99 9.65 -9.67
C LYS A 338 -2.45 8.59 -8.71
N ALA A 339 -3.30 7.70 -8.20
CA ALA A 339 -2.87 6.63 -7.31
C ALA A 339 -1.84 5.72 -7.98
N THR A 340 -1.96 5.47 -9.29
CA THR A 340 -0.98 4.68 -10.05
C THR A 340 0.36 5.39 -10.11
N GLY A 341 0.39 6.70 -10.37
CA GLY A 341 1.61 7.51 -10.30
C GLY A 341 2.23 7.54 -8.89
N ASP A 342 1.39 7.67 -7.86
CA ASP A 342 1.79 7.82 -6.46
C ASP A 342 1.97 6.47 -5.72
N ARG A 343 1.82 5.32 -6.39
CA ARG A 343 1.75 4.01 -5.71
C ARG A 343 2.92 3.72 -4.77
N TYR A 344 4.13 4.11 -5.17
CA TYR A 344 5.33 3.90 -4.37
C TYR A 344 5.41 4.84 -3.16
N LYS A 345 4.95 6.09 -3.34
CA LYS A 345 4.73 7.04 -2.25
C LYS A 345 3.73 6.49 -1.24
N ILE A 346 2.62 5.92 -1.70
CA ILE A 346 1.60 5.35 -0.81
C ILE A 346 2.18 4.19 0.02
N ILE A 347 2.98 3.29 -0.59
CA ILE A 347 3.67 2.21 0.14
C ILE A 347 4.57 2.80 1.23
N ALA A 348 5.41 3.78 0.89
CA ALA A 348 6.31 4.46 1.80
C ALA A 348 5.57 5.12 2.98
N GLU A 349 4.47 5.84 2.70
CA GLU A 349 3.64 6.49 3.72
C GLU A 349 2.98 5.49 4.68
N ILE A 350 2.48 4.36 4.14
CA ILE A 350 1.92 3.28 4.96
C ILE A 350 3.03 2.68 5.83
N LYS A 351 4.19 2.33 5.25
CA LYS A 351 5.29 1.74 6.01
C LYS A 351 5.75 2.63 7.16
N ALA A 352 5.84 3.93 6.94
CA ALA A 352 6.17 4.91 7.99
C ALA A 352 5.11 4.98 9.10
N GLU A 353 3.83 4.78 8.79
CA GLU A 353 2.77 4.66 9.80
C GLU A 353 2.89 3.36 10.60
N LEU A 354 3.19 2.24 9.93
CA LEU A 354 3.32 0.93 10.57
C LEU A 354 4.58 0.79 11.42
N ALA A 355 5.63 1.55 11.13
CA ALA A 355 6.86 1.60 11.95
C ALA A 355 6.62 2.09 13.39
N LYS A 356 5.45 2.68 13.68
CA LYS A 356 5.01 3.05 15.03
C LYS A 356 4.49 1.86 15.84
N LEU A 357 4.26 0.72 15.18
CA LEU A 357 3.76 -0.50 15.77
C LEU A 357 4.88 -1.52 15.90
N GLU A 358 4.81 -2.31 16.96
CA GLU A 358 5.71 -3.45 17.12
C GLU A 358 5.28 -4.57 16.16
N ASN A 359 6.24 -5.09 15.38
CA ASN A 359 6.06 -6.27 14.52
C ASN A 359 4.83 -6.23 13.60
N CYS A 360 4.68 -5.15 12.81
CA CYS A 360 3.57 -5.00 11.86
C CYS A 360 4.10 -4.96 10.40
N PRO A 361 4.18 -6.11 9.71
CA PRO A 361 4.66 -6.17 8.33
C PRO A 361 3.65 -5.59 7.33
N LEU A 362 4.17 -5.08 6.22
CA LEU A 362 3.42 -4.60 5.06
C LEU A 362 3.61 -5.54 3.88
N ILE A 363 2.54 -6.21 3.47
CA ILE A 363 2.51 -7.03 2.26
C ILE A 363 1.93 -6.19 1.12
N VAL A 364 2.63 -6.08 -0.01
CA VAL A 364 2.22 -5.23 -1.12
C VAL A 364 1.74 -6.07 -2.30
N GLY A 365 0.56 -5.76 -2.84
CA GLY A 365 0.04 -6.39 -4.04
C GLY A 365 -0.45 -5.41 -5.09
N GLY A 366 -0.56 -5.89 -6.34
CA GLY A 366 -1.04 -5.14 -7.49
C GLY A 366 0.06 -4.83 -8.51
N GLY A 367 0.01 -5.50 -9.67
CA GLY A 367 0.97 -5.32 -10.76
C GLY A 367 2.35 -5.94 -10.50
N ILE A 368 2.43 -7.03 -9.72
CA ILE A 368 3.67 -7.78 -9.46
C ILE A 368 3.57 -9.11 -10.22
N PHE A 369 4.46 -9.31 -11.19
CA PHE A 369 4.52 -10.53 -12.00
C PHE A 369 5.90 -11.18 -11.99
N HIS A 370 6.95 -10.36 -11.86
CA HIS A 370 8.34 -10.81 -11.86
C HIS A 370 9.09 -10.33 -10.62
N LYS A 371 10.24 -10.97 -10.35
CA LYS A 371 11.15 -10.58 -9.27
C LYS A 371 11.49 -9.09 -9.28
N SER A 372 11.70 -8.51 -10.46
CA SER A 372 12.03 -7.09 -10.61
C SER A 372 10.91 -6.15 -10.11
N ASP A 373 9.65 -6.57 -10.11
CA ASP A 373 8.54 -5.81 -9.54
C ASP A 373 8.51 -5.93 -8.02
N ALA A 374 8.79 -7.12 -7.49
CA ALA A 374 8.95 -7.34 -6.06
C ALA A 374 10.12 -6.51 -5.49
N GLU A 375 11.26 -6.46 -6.19
CA GLU A 375 12.40 -5.62 -5.84
C GLU A 375 12.03 -4.14 -5.77
N LYS A 376 11.22 -3.65 -6.72
CA LYS A 376 10.75 -2.26 -6.71
C LYS A 376 9.94 -1.99 -5.46
N VAL A 377 8.89 -2.77 -5.17
CA VAL A 377 8.03 -2.50 -4.00
C VAL A 377 8.76 -2.71 -2.67
N TYR A 378 9.71 -3.64 -2.61
CA TYR A 378 10.58 -3.86 -1.45
C TYR A 378 11.41 -2.62 -1.12
N ARG A 379 11.98 -1.94 -2.14
CA ARG A 379 12.70 -0.67 -1.95
C ARG A 379 11.83 0.41 -1.29
N TYR A 380 10.52 0.38 -1.50
CA TYR A 380 9.57 1.33 -0.89
C TYR A 380 8.92 0.82 0.40
N GLY A 381 9.42 -0.28 0.98
CA GLY A 381 9.04 -0.70 2.32
C GLY A 381 8.11 -1.90 2.41
N ALA A 382 7.87 -2.62 1.31
CA ALA A 382 7.22 -3.93 1.37
C ALA A 382 8.09 -4.93 2.16
N ASP A 383 7.49 -5.65 3.09
CA ASP A 383 8.12 -6.79 3.78
C ASP A 383 7.74 -8.13 3.10
N GLY A 384 6.72 -8.11 2.25
CA GLY A 384 6.23 -9.24 1.48
C GLY A 384 5.45 -8.80 0.25
N ILE A 385 5.13 -9.75 -0.62
CA ILE A 385 4.39 -9.49 -1.86
C ILE A 385 3.10 -10.30 -1.91
N LEU A 386 2.07 -9.74 -2.52
CA LEU A 386 0.81 -10.41 -2.81
C LEU A 386 0.55 -10.43 -4.32
N MET A 387 0.24 -11.61 -4.83
CA MET A 387 -0.06 -11.83 -6.24
C MET A 387 -1.40 -12.56 -6.40
N GLY A 388 -2.24 -12.07 -7.30
CA GLY A 388 -3.50 -12.72 -7.69
C GLY A 388 -3.39 -13.28 -9.09
N THR A 389 -3.45 -12.40 -10.09
CA THR A 389 -3.35 -12.70 -11.53
C THR A 389 -2.20 -13.67 -11.87
N ARG A 390 -1.01 -13.49 -11.29
CA ARG A 390 0.15 -14.38 -11.52
C ARG A 390 -0.09 -15.82 -11.07
N PHE A 391 -0.88 -16.03 -10.01
CA PHE A 391 -1.24 -17.36 -9.52
C PHE A 391 -2.45 -17.97 -10.24
N VAL A 392 -3.25 -17.18 -10.97
CA VAL A 392 -4.34 -17.74 -11.79
C VAL A 392 -3.80 -18.70 -12.85
N THR A 393 -2.67 -18.35 -13.46
CA THR A 393 -1.99 -19.15 -14.49
C THR A 393 -1.02 -20.17 -13.92
N THR A 394 -1.39 -20.77 -12.78
CA THR A 394 -0.67 -21.92 -12.23
C THR A 394 -1.40 -23.23 -12.48
N GLU A 395 -0.66 -24.33 -12.57
CA GLU A 395 -1.25 -25.68 -12.67
C GLU A 395 -2.19 -25.95 -11.50
N GLU A 396 -1.82 -25.53 -10.30
CA GLU A 396 -2.54 -25.78 -9.05
C GLU A 396 -3.77 -24.89 -8.84
N CYS A 397 -3.93 -23.81 -9.62
CA CYS A 397 -5.13 -22.97 -9.62
C CYS A 397 -6.38 -23.81 -9.92
N ASP A 398 -7.40 -23.67 -9.07
CA ASP A 398 -8.61 -24.50 -9.09
C ASP A 398 -9.60 -24.10 -10.20
N ALA A 399 -9.33 -23.02 -10.94
CA ALA A 399 -10.12 -22.61 -12.10
C ALA A 399 -9.89 -23.52 -13.33
N SER A 400 -10.82 -23.47 -14.29
CA SER A 400 -10.75 -24.24 -15.55
C SER A 400 -9.50 -23.89 -16.37
N ASP A 401 -8.99 -24.85 -17.15
CA ASP A 401 -7.86 -24.61 -18.05
C ASP A 401 -8.20 -23.54 -19.10
N GLU A 402 -9.45 -23.49 -19.53
CA GLU A 402 -10.00 -22.44 -20.39
C GLU A 402 -9.83 -21.08 -19.74
N TYR A 403 -10.23 -20.93 -18.47
CA TYR A 403 -10.04 -19.69 -17.72
C TYR A 403 -8.58 -19.28 -17.63
N LYS A 404 -7.67 -20.21 -17.34
CA LYS A 404 -6.22 -19.92 -17.27
C LYS A 404 -5.66 -19.44 -18.61
N LYS A 405 -6.08 -20.06 -19.72
CA LYS A 405 -5.63 -19.72 -21.08
C LYS A 405 -6.05 -18.29 -21.49
N LEU A 406 -7.17 -17.78 -20.99
CA LEU A 406 -7.61 -16.40 -21.27
C LEU A 406 -6.56 -15.37 -20.84
N TYR A 407 -5.86 -15.61 -19.72
CA TYR A 407 -4.83 -14.69 -19.22
C TYR A 407 -3.57 -14.70 -20.10
N LEU A 408 -3.26 -15.80 -20.78
CA LEU A 408 -2.07 -15.89 -21.65
C LEU A 408 -2.21 -15.06 -22.92
N ASN A 409 -3.45 -14.91 -23.40
CA ASN A 409 -3.78 -14.18 -24.62
C ASN A 409 -4.11 -12.71 -24.37
N CYS A 410 -4.23 -12.30 -23.10
CA CYS A 410 -4.62 -10.96 -22.71
C CYS A 410 -3.45 -9.97 -22.87
N THR A 411 -3.73 -8.84 -23.51
CA THR A 411 -2.79 -7.73 -23.66
C THR A 411 -3.20 -6.55 -22.77
N GLU A 412 -2.33 -5.54 -22.65
CA GLU A 412 -2.66 -4.32 -21.91
C GLU A 412 -3.94 -3.63 -22.43
N ASN A 413 -4.20 -3.71 -23.74
CA ASN A 413 -5.39 -3.14 -24.38
C ASN A 413 -6.69 -3.89 -24.04
N ASP A 414 -6.56 -5.12 -23.53
CA ASP A 414 -7.68 -5.97 -23.13
C ASP A 414 -8.00 -5.83 -21.64
N VAL A 415 -7.44 -4.83 -20.96
CA VAL A 415 -7.73 -4.55 -19.55
C VAL A 415 -8.52 -3.25 -19.43
N THR A 416 -9.66 -3.30 -18.77
CA THR A 416 -10.51 -2.13 -18.54
C THR A 416 -10.93 -1.99 -17.08
N ILE A 417 -11.38 -0.80 -16.71
CA ILE A 417 -11.99 -0.52 -15.42
C ILE A 417 -13.47 -0.29 -15.67
N ILE A 418 -14.30 -1.02 -14.92
CA ILE A 418 -15.75 -0.80 -14.90
C ILE A 418 -16.17 -0.34 -13.51
N ARG A 419 -17.33 0.33 -13.45
CA ARG A 419 -17.96 0.68 -12.19
C ARG A 419 -18.88 -0.44 -11.73
N SER A 420 -18.64 -0.97 -10.53
CA SER A 420 -19.58 -1.93 -9.92
C SER A 420 -20.85 -1.23 -9.43
N PRO A 421 -21.96 -1.98 -9.23
CA PRO A 421 -23.18 -1.51 -8.54
C PRO A 421 -22.89 -1.00 -7.12
N MET A 422 -21.80 -1.48 -6.51
CA MET A 422 -21.29 -0.97 -5.23
C MET A 422 -20.54 0.36 -5.37
N LYS A 423 -20.64 1.02 -6.54
CA LYS A 423 -19.97 2.27 -6.92
C LYS A 423 -18.45 2.26 -6.73
N THR A 424 -17.86 1.07 -6.72
CA THR A 424 -16.43 0.83 -6.54
C THR A 424 -15.84 0.46 -7.90
N SER A 425 -14.63 0.94 -8.20
CA SER A 425 -13.93 0.60 -9.43
C SER A 425 -13.48 -0.86 -9.41
N VAL A 426 -13.64 -1.52 -10.53
CA VAL A 426 -13.31 -2.93 -10.70
C VAL A 426 -12.49 -3.11 -11.95
N ARG A 427 -11.34 -3.78 -11.84
CA ARG A 427 -10.49 -4.09 -12.99
C ARG A 427 -10.76 -5.48 -13.54
N VAL A 428 -11.06 -5.53 -14.84
CA VAL A 428 -11.50 -6.73 -15.56
C VAL A 428 -10.89 -6.80 -16.95
N MET A 429 -10.93 -8.00 -17.54
CA MET A 429 -10.62 -8.22 -18.95
C MET A 429 -11.77 -7.69 -19.80
N LYS A 430 -11.45 -7.07 -20.93
CA LYS A 430 -12.40 -6.45 -21.84
C LYS A 430 -13.07 -7.49 -22.72
N ASN A 431 -14.39 -7.58 -22.63
CA ASN A 431 -15.22 -8.44 -23.46
C ASN A 431 -16.59 -7.79 -23.74
N SER A 432 -17.47 -8.51 -24.44
CA SER A 432 -18.81 -7.99 -24.76
C SER A 432 -19.61 -7.61 -23.51
N PHE A 433 -19.49 -8.36 -22.42
CA PHE A 433 -20.18 -8.06 -21.17
C PHE A 433 -19.64 -6.80 -20.47
N SER A 434 -18.31 -6.64 -20.36
CA SER A 434 -17.70 -5.45 -19.74
C SER A 434 -17.99 -4.18 -20.55
N ASP A 435 -17.98 -4.27 -21.88
CA ASP A 435 -18.32 -3.15 -22.76
C ASP A 435 -19.79 -2.75 -22.63
N MET A 436 -20.68 -3.74 -22.47
CA MET A 436 -22.09 -3.51 -22.16
C MET A 436 -22.25 -2.83 -20.79
N LEU A 437 -21.51 -3.25 -19.75
CA LEU A 437 -21.56 -2.60 -18.44
C LEU A 437 -21.07 -1.15 -18.50
N ALA A 438 -19.97 -0.90 -19.23
CA ALA A 438 -19.42 0.45 -19.40
C ALA A 438 -20.38 1.38 -20.16
N SER A 439 -21.08 0.87 -21.18
CA SER A 439 -21.98 1.67 -22.03
C SER A 439 -23.38 1.89 -21.44
N THR A 440 -23.92 0.91 -20.72
CA THR A 440 -25.31 0.98 -20.23
C THR A 440 -25.47 1.72 -18.91
N GLY A 441 -24.41 1.78 -18.08
CA GLY A 441 -24.45 2.40 -16.75
C GLY A 441 -25.55 1.83 -15.82
N LYS A 442 -26.14 0.69 -16.17
CA LYS A 442 -27.26 0.11 -15.43
C LYS A 442 -26.76 -0.56 -14.16
N ASP A 443 -27.39 -0.20 -13.04
CA ASP A 443 -27.03 -0.67 -11.69
C ASP A 443 -27.56 -2.10 -11.37
N GLN A 444 -28.41 -2.69 -12.21
CA GLN A 444 -29.03 -4.00 -11.96
C GLN A 444 -28.61 -5.04 -13.01
N TYR A 445 -27.53 -5.75 -12.72
CA TYR A 445 -27.12 -6.95 -13.44
C TYR A 445 -26.62 -8.01 -12.47
N ASP A 446 -26.79 -9.29 -12.84
CA ASP A 446 -26.26 -10.41 -12.06
C ASP A 446 -24.74 -10.54 -12.27
N ILE A 447 -24.01 -9.75 -11.49
CA ILE A 447 -22.54 -9.77 -11.48
C ILE A 447 -22.02 -11.11 -10.98
N ILE A 448 -22.67 -11.70 -9.99
CA ILE A 448 -22.25 -12.98 -9.44
C ILE A 448 -22.36 -14.06 -10.53
N GLY A 449 -23.47 -14.12 -11.25
CA GLY A 449 -23.65 -14.98 -12.42
C GLY A 449 -22.63 -14.73 -13.52
N ALA A 450 -22.29 -13.46 -13.80
CA ALA A 450 -21.26 -13.14 -14.79
C ALA A 450 -19.86 -13.61 -14.37
N VAL A 451 -19.47 -13.42 -13.10
CA VAL A 451 -18.20 -13.94 -12.60
C VAL A 451 -18.18 -15.48 -12.68
N LYS A 452 -19.28 -16.15 -12.32
CA LYS A 452 -19.42 -17.61 -12.43
C LYS A 452 -19.19 -18.09 -13.86
N ARG A 453 -19.87 -17.49 -14.84
CA ARG A 453 -19.68 -17.81 -16.28
C ARG A 453 -18.22 -17.61 -16.70
N GLY A 454 -17.61 -16.50 -16.28
CA GLY A 454 -16.21 -16.21 -16.53
C GLY A 454 -15.28 -17.32 -16.03
N VAL A 455 -15.41 -17.73 -14.76
CA VAL A 455 -14.59 -18.81 -14.15
C VAL A 455 -14.77 -20.17 -14.85
N CYS A 456 -15.95 -20.42 -15.41
CA CYS A 456 -16.24 -21.61 -16.23
C CYS A 456 -15.72 -21.51 -17.68
N GLY A 457 -15.05 -20.42 -18.05
CA GLY A 457 -14.44 -20.26 -19.38
C GLY A 457 -15.33 -19.55 -20.42
N ASP A 458 -16.51 -19.04 -20.03
CA ASP A 458 -17.31 -18.20 -20.91
C ASP A 458 -16.71 -16.78 -20.95
N TYR A 459 -15.94 -16.53 -22.00
CA TYR A 459 -15.27 -15.25 -22.21
C TYR A 459 -16.25 -14.12 -22.54
N ASP A 460 -17.21 -14.34 -23.43
CA ASP A 460 -18.00 -13.24 -24.02
C ASP A 460 -18.99 -12.67 -23.01
N SER A 461 -19.63 -13.54 -22.22
CA SER A 461 -20.69 -13.16 -21.29
C SER A 461 -20.25 -13.14 -19.82
N GLY A 462 -19.01 -13.56 -19.56
CA GLY A 462 -18.40 -13.62 -18.24
C GLY A 462 -17.82 -12.30 -17.75
N LEU A 463 -17.55 -12.21 -16.45
CA LEU A 463 -16.79 -11.11 -15.86
C LEU A 463 -15.47 -11.66 -15.32
N ILE A 464 -14.37 -11.33 -15.99
CA ILE A 464 -13.05 -11.91 -15.71
C ILE A 464 -12.17 -10.85 -15.05
N PHE A 465 -11.85 -11.01 -13.77
CA PHE A 465 -10.98 -10.05 -13.08
C PHE A 465 -9.52 -10.25 -13.46
N CYS A 466 -8.85 -9.19 -13.93
CA CYS A 466 -7.41 -9.24 -14.19
C CYS A 466 -6.76 -7.94 -13.74
N SER A 467 -5.48 -8.02 -13.37
CA SER A 467 -4.70 -6.84 -12.98
C SER A 467 -4.17 -6.13 -14.23
N ALA A 468 -3.75 -4.88 -14.08
CA ALA A 468 -2.89 -4.27 -15.09
C ALA A 468 -1.57 -5.05 -15.19
N GLY A 469 -0.94 -5.06 -16.36
CA GLY A 469 0.31 -5.81 -16.63
C GLY A 469 0.13 -7.31 -16.82
N VAL A 470 -1.10 -7.79 -17.04
CA VAL A 470 -1.41 -9.22 -17.26
C VAL A 470 -0.65 -9.83 -18.43
N ASP A 471 -0.26 -9.00 -19.40
CA ASP A 471 0.60 -9.35 -20.53
C ASP A 471 2.02 -9.76 -20.11
N GLY A 472 2.42 -9.56 -18.86
CA GLY A 472 3.62 -10.15 -18.27
C GLY A 472 3.55 -11.69 -18.13
N ILE A 473 2.36 -12.28 -18.24
CA ILE A 473 2.17 -13.74 -18.15
C ILE A 473 2.15 -14.35 -19.55
N ARG A 474 3.10 -15.26 -19.83
CA ARG A 474 3.26 -15.89 -21.15
C ARG A 474 3.15 -17.41 -21.16
N LYS A 475 3.02 -18.04 -19.98
CA LYS A 475 2.89 -19.49 -19.83
C LYS A 475 2.14 -19.84 -18.55
N ILE A 476 1.68 -21.09 -18.50
CA ILE A 476 1.23 -21.71 -17.26
C ILE A 476 2.48 -22.24 -16.54
N ASP A 477 2.62 -21.90 -15.26
CA ASP A 477 3.73 -22.34 -14.39
C ASP A 477 3.21 -23.23 -13.25
N THR A 478 4.11 -23.94 -12.56
CA THR A 478 3.75 -24.48 -11.24
C THR A 478 3.90 -23.39 -10.18
N VAL A 479 3.20 -23.51 -9.05
CA VAL A 479 3.43 -22.66 -7.87
C VAL A 479 4.90 -22.68 -7.46
N LYS A 480 5.54 -23.85 -7.55
CA LYS A 480 6.97 -24.01 -7.27
C LYS A 480 7.86 -23.21 -8.21
N ASP A 481 7.53 -23.12 -9.50
CA ASP A 481 8.29 -22.30 -10.45
C ASP A 481 8.11 -20.81 -10.18
N VAL A 482 6.90 -20.38 -9.80
CA VAL A 482 6.66 -19.01 -9.32
C VAL A 482 7.55 -18.72 -8.11
N PHE A 483 7.54 -19.57 -7.08
CA PHE A 483 8.39 -19.35 -5.90
C PHE A 483 9.88 -19.28 -6.26
N ARG A 484 10.35 -20.20 -7.12
CA ARG A 484 11.74 -20.19 -7.60
C ARG A 484 12.11 -18.84 -8.22
N GLU A 485 11.26 -18.28 -9.08
CA GLU A 485 11.49 -16.99 -9.75
C GLU A 485 11.75 -15.84 -8.76
N PHE A 486 11.04 -15.81 -7.62
CA PHE A 486 11.16 -14.72 -6.65
C PHE A 486 12.26 -14.92 -5.60
N ILE A 487 12.67 -16.17 -5.33
CA ILE A 487 13.67 -16.48 -4.29
C ILE A 487 15.10 -16.66 -4.83
N THR A 488 15.26 -17.00 -6.10
CA THR A 488 16.57 -17.08 -6.77
C THR A 488 16.90 -15.75 -7.41
#